data_AF-A0A6I0DZM6-F1
#
_entry.id   AF-A0A6I0DZM6-F1
#
_cell.length_a   1.000
_cell.length_b   1.000
_cell.length_c   1.000
_cell.angle_alpha   90.00
_cell.angle_beta   90.00
_cell.angle_gamma   90.00
#
_symmetry.space_group_name_H-M   'P 1'
#
loop_
_entity.id
_entity.type
_entity.pdbx_description
1 polymer ?
#
loop_
_entity_poly.entity_id
_entity_poly.type
_entity_poly.pdbx_seq_one_letter_code
_entity_poly.pdbx_strand_id
1 'polypeptide(L)' 'FPLEIRKIIYTTNLIENLNGKIRKYTKNKMVFPTDESLKKSVFLLLMQISKKWTQPIQN' A
#
# COMPACT_ATOMS: atom_id res chain seq x y z
N PHE A 1 19.90 -9.87 12.83
CA PHE A 1 19.62 -8.75 11.90
C PHE A 1 20.16 -7.46 12.49
N PRO A 2 20.91 -6.66 11.70
CA PRO A 2 21.35 -5.31 12.07
C PRO A 2 20.22 -4.43 12.61
N LEU A 3 20.56 -3.44 13.44
CA LEU A 3 19.59 -2.55 14.10
C LEU A 3 18.77 -1.75 13.09
N GLU A 4 19.40 -1.33 12.00
CA GLU A 4 18.81 -0.57 10.90
C GLU A 4 17.67 -1.38 10.23
N ILE A 5 17.91 -2.67 10.00
CA ILE A 5 16.92 -3.57 9.38
C ILE A 5 15.76 -3.85 10.34
N ARG A 6 16.05 -4.06 11.64
CA ARG A 6 15.01 -4.26 12.66
C ARG A 6 14.06 -3.06 12.73
N LYS A 7 14.60 -1.84 12.68
CA LYS A 7 13.81 -0.61 12.68
C LYS A 7 12.81 -0.62 11.52
N ILE A 8 13.24 -0.96 10.30
CA ILE A 8 12.35 -1.03 9.14
C ILE A 8 11.27 -2.10 9.33
N ILE A 9 11.65 -3.33 9.73
CA ILE A 9 10.73 -4.46 9.91
C ILE A 9 9.65 -4.14 10.95
N TYR A 10 10.04 -3.55 12.07
CA TYR A 10 9.12 -3.26 13.18
C TYR A 10 8.39 -1.93 13.03
N THR A 11 8.69 -1.11 12.01
CA THR A 11 7.87 0.07 11.73
C THR A 11 6.52 -0.35 11.14
N THR A 12 5.42 -0.02 11.82
CA THR A 12 4.07 -0.28 11.30
C THR A 12 3.62 0.77 10.28
N ASN A 13 4.23 1.96 10.31
CA ASN A 13 3.91 3.11 9.44
C ASN A 13 3.85 2.75 7.94
N LEU A 14 4.73 1.86 7.45
CA LEU A 14 4.76 1.48 6.03
C LEU A 14 3.49 0.72 5.62
N ILE A 15 3.14 -0.32 6.37
CA ILE A 15 1.98 -1.18 6.09
C ILE A 15 0.68 -0.42 6.40
N GLU A 16 0.63 0.34 7.49
CA GLU A 16 -0.53 1.15 7.84
C GLU A 16 -0.83 2.24 6.80
N ASN A 17 0.21 2.92 6.29
CA ASN A 17 0.04 3.92 5.22
C ASN A 17 -0.51 3.29 3.94
N LEU A 18 0.01 2.12 3.54
CA LEU A 18 -0.50 1.38 2.38
C LEU A 18 -1.98 1.01 2.58
N ASN A 19 -2.32 0.42 3.73
CA ASN A 19 -3.69 0.04 4.07
C ASN A 19 -4.63 1.26 4.12
N GLY A 20 -4.16 2.39 4.64
CA GLY A 20 -4.92 3.64 4.67
C GLY A 20 -5.27 4.15 3.27
N LYS A 21 -4.33 4.05 2.31
CA LYS A 21 -4.58 4.41 0.90
C LYS A 21 -5.58 3.47 0.24
N ILE A 22 -5.47 2.16 0.48
CA ILE A 22 -6.43 1.17 -0.02
C ILE A 22 -7.83 1.49 0.51
N ARG A 23 -7.99 1.68 1.83
CA ARG A 23 -9.27 2.04 2.45
C ARG A 23 -9.84 3.34 1.90
N LYS A 24 -9.01 4.37 1.72
CA LYS A 24 -9.44 5.65 1.14
C LYS A 24 -10.00 5.47 -0.27
N TYR A 25 -9.35 4.64 -1.09
CA TYR A 25 -9.77 4.40 -2.47
C TYR A 25 -11.05 3.55 -2.55
N THR A 26 -11.15 2.49 -1.74
CA THR A 26 -12.34 1.62 -1.71
C THR A 26 -13.53 2.30 -1.02
N LYS A 27 -13.32 3.31 -0.16
CA LYS A 27 -14.42 4.07 0.47
C LYS A 27 -15.40 4.67 -0.54
N ASN A 28 -14.89 5.12 -1.70
CA ASN A 28 -15.73 5.72 -2.74
C ASN A 28 -16.42 4.70 -3.66
N LYS A 29 -15.97 3.43 -3.66
CA LYS A 29 -16.57 2.31 -4.40
C LYS A 29 -16.84 1.16 -3.44
N MET A 30 -18.00 1.18 -2.79
CA MET A 30 -18.39 0.17 -1.80
C MET A 30 -18.84 -1.15 -2.42
N VAL A 31 -19.31 -1.14 -3.66
CA VAL A 31 -19.82 -2.34 -4.35
C VAL A 31 -19.01 -2.59 -5.61
N PHE A 32 -18.52 -3.83 -5.73
CA PHE A 32 -17.84 -4.33 -6.93
C PHE A 32 -18.71 -5.42 -7.56
N PRO A 33 -18.89 -5.43 -8.89
CA PRO A 33 -19.74 -6.40 -9.57
C PRO A 33 -19.16 -7.83 -9.56
N THR A 34 -17.82 -7.97 -9.52
CA THR A 34 -17.13 -9.27 -9.45
C THR A 34 -15.82 -9.14 -8.65
N ASP A 35 -15.33 -10.26 -8.11
CA ASP A 35 -14.03 -10.31 -7.41
C ASP A 35 -12.86 -9.88 -8.30
N GLU A 36 -12.91 -10.19 -9.60
CA GLU A 36 -11.90 -9.77 -10.57
C GLU A 36 -11.87 -8.25 -10.73
N SER A 37 -13.04 -7.60 -10.74
CA SER A 37 -13.13 -6.14 -10.81
C SER A 37 -12.53 -5.48 -9.56
N LEU A 38 -12.72 -6.07 -8.38
CA LEU A 38 -12.07 -5.63 -7.14
C LEU A 38 -10.55 -5.80 -7.22
N LYS A 39 -10.07 -7.00 -7.59
CA LYS A 39 -8.63 -7.29 -7.71
C LYS A 39 -7.95 -6.35 -8.71
N LYS A 40 -8.57 -6.11 -9.88
CA LYS A 40 -8.07 -5.17 -10.88
C LYS A 40 -8.01 -3.74 -10.34
N SER A 41 -9.04 -3.30 -9.61
CA SER A 41 -9.06 -1.99 -8.99
C SER A 41 -7.93 -1.81 -7.96
N VAL A 42 -7.70 -2.81 -7.10
CA VAL A 42 -6.61 -2.79 -6.12
C VAL A 42 -5.25 -2.81 -6.81
N PHE A 43 -5.09 -3.62 -7.86
CA PHE A 43 -3.86 -3.68 -8.65
C PHE A 43 -3.49 -2.32 -9.26
N LEU A 44 -4.45 -1.65 -9.90
CA LEU A 44 -4.23 -0.32 -10.50
C LEU A 44 -3.84 0.72 -9.44
N LEU A 45 -4.46 0.67 -8.26
CA LEU A 45 -4.11 1.52 -7.13
C LEU A 45 -2.66 1.27 -6.68
N LEU A 46 -2.26 0.00 -6.52
CA LEU A 46 -0.90 -0.37 -6.12
C LEU A 46 0.13 0.13 -7.15
N MET A 47 -0.17 0.00 -8.44
CA MET A 47 0.65 0.58 -9.51
C MET A 47 0.83 2.10 -9.34
N GLN A 48 -0.24 2.83 -9.03
CA GLN A 48 -0.17 4.28 -8.84
C GLN A 48 0.60 4.67 -7.57
N ILE A 49 0.49 3.88 -6.49
CA ILE A 49 1.27 4.07 -5.27
C ILE A 49 2.75 3.81 -5.52
N SER A 50 3.06 2.71 -6.21
CA SER A 50 4.43 2.31 -6.55
C SER A 50 5.15 3.36 -7.38
N LYS A 51 4.45 4.05 -8.30
CA LYS A 51 5.03 5.17 -9.06
C LYS A 51 5.54 6.32 -8.18
N LYS A 52 5.02 6.47 -6.96
CA LYS A 52 5.43 7.50 -6.01
C LYS A 52 6.55 7.04 -5.07
N TRP A 53 6.90 5.76 -5.07
CA TRP A 53 7.96 5.20 -4.23
C TRP A 53 9.32 5.31 -4.94
N THR A 54 9.81 6.54 -5.04
CA THR A 54 11.08 6.85 -5.70
C THR A 54 12.22 7.08 -4.74
N GLN A 55 11.94 7.31 -3.45
CA GLN A 55 12.96 7.64 -2.46
C GLN A 55 13.56 6.36 -1.84
N PRO A 56 14.91 6.26 -1.77
CA PRO A 56 15.58 5.18 -1.08
C PRO A 56 15.44 5.34 0.43
N ILE A 57 15.46 4.21 1.14
CA ILE A 57 15.47 4.19 2.60
C ILE A 57 16.82 4.71 3.08
N GLN A 58 16.80 5.71 3.95
CA GLN A 58 18.00 6.24 4.59
C GLN A 58 18.29 5.42 5.85
N ASN A 59 19.58 5.19 6.12
CA ASN A 59 20.05 4.52 7.33
C ASN A 59 20.11 5.50 8.51
#